data_AF-A0A4R6RX51-F1
#
_entry.id   AF-A0A4R6RX51-F1
#
_cell.length_a   1.000
_cell.length_b   1.000
_cell.length_c   1.000
_cell.angle_alpha   90.00
_cell.angle_beta   90.00
_cell.angle_gamma   90.00
#
_symmetry.space_group_name_H-M   'P 1'
#
loop_
_entity.id
_entity.type
_entity.pdbx_description
1 polymer ?
#
loop_
_entity_poly.entity_id
_entity_poly.type
_entity_poly.pdbx_seq_one_letter_code
_entity_poly.pdbx_strand_id
1 'polypeptide(L)'
;MRLPSVDVHASFVEAMAEFLAECGGDPERTTMVGNELVDDRWRTPEGFADYVASVRADAVRPRQAGWMTQTTWWWCAGSTYLGRIDLRHGLTEALRTEGGHIGYDVRPSARCRGDATAMVAAVLPHARAMGIDAVLLTCNAGNLASRRVIEANGGELEAERGNRCRYWITLKSRCG
;
A
#
# COMPACT_ATOMS: atom_id res chain seq x y z
N MET A 1 -2.20 -8.71 9.43
CA MET A 1 -1.48 -7.42 9.27
C MET A 1 -0.62 -7.15 10.50
N ARG A 2 0.61 -6.67 10.33
CA ARG A 2 1.51 -6.28 11.43
C ARG A 2 2.44 -5.13 11.00
N LEU A 3 3.09 -4.46 11.96
CA LEU A 3 4.13 -3.48 11.62
C LEU A 3 5.33 -4.17 10.92
N PRO A 4 6.03 -3.49 9.99
CA PRO A 4 7.21 -4.01 9.32
C PRO A 4 8.22 -4.58 10.31
N SER A 5 8.81 -5.74 10.06
CA SER A 5 9.69 -6.41 11.04
C SER A 5 10.79 -7.20 10.36
N VAL A 6 11.94 -7.32 11.03
CA VAL A 6 13.15 -7.91 10.42
C VAL A 6 13.05 -9.42 10.17
N ASP A 7 12.12 -10.11 10.84
CA ASP A 7 11.94 -11.56 10.75
C ASP A 7 11.46 -12.06 9.38
N VAL A 8 11.01 -11.17 8.48
CA VAL A 8 10.62 -11.55 7.10
C VAL A 8 11.72 -11.37 6.06
N HIS A 9 12.93 -10.96 6.46
CA HIS A 9 13.99 -10.52 5.55
C HIS A 9 14.17 -11.43 4.31
N ALA A 10 14.36 -12.74 4.52
CA ALA A 10 14.53 -13.68 3.43
C ALA A 10 13.34 -13.68 2.45
N SER A 11 12.12 -13.76 2.98
CA SER A 11 10.90 -13.75 2.16
C SER A 11 10.65 -12.38 1.50
N PHE A 12 11.09 -11.28 2.10
CA PHE A 12 10.98 -9.94 1.52
C PHE A 12 11.89 -9.80 0.31
N VAL A 13 13.14 -10.27 0.40
CA VAL A 13 14.10 -10.27 -0.71
C VAL A 13 13.55 -11.05 -1.91
N GLU A 14 12.99 -12.22 -1.68
CA GLU A 14 12.33 -13.01 -2.73
C GLU A 14 11.14 -12.26 -3.35
N ALA A 15 10.30 -11.63 -2.52
CA ALA A 15 9.16 -10.86 -3.00
C ALA A 15 9.59 -9.68 -3.89
N MET A 16 10.66 -8.96 -3.52
CA MET A 16 11.19 -7.86 -4.34
C MET A 16 11.73 -8.37 -5.68
N ALA A 17 12.36 -9.55 -5.71
CA ALA A 17 12.78 -10.18 -6.96
C ALA A 17 11.59 -10.53 -7.88
N GLU A 18 10.48 -11.02 -7.31
CA GLU A 18 9.25 -11.27 -8.07
C GLU A 18 8.64 -9.98 -8.65
N PHE A 19 8.58 -8.92 -7.85
CA PHE A 19 8.08 -7.62 -8.33
C PHE A 19 8.96 -7.05 -9.45
N LEU A 20 10.28 -7.13 -9.31
CA LEU A 20 11.21 -6.68 -10.35
C LEU A 20 11.02 -7.47 -11.66
N ALA A 21 10.85 -8.79 -11.56
CA ALA A 21 10.60 -9.65 -12.72
C ALA A 21 9.28 -9.30 -13.42
N GLU A 22 8.21 -9.02 -12.66
CA GLU A 22 6.92 -8.59 -13.20
C GLU A 22 7.01 -7.26 -13.96
N CYS A 23 7.82 -6.32 -13.49
CA CYS A 23 8.03 -5.04 -14.15
C CYS A 23 8.92 -5.16 -15.40
N GLY A 24 9.33 -6.37 -15.80
CA GLY A 24 10.28 -6.58 -16.90
C GLY A 24 11.67 -6.03 -16.61
N GLY A 25 12.02 -5.90 -15.33
CA GLY A 25 13.27 -5.28 -14.88
C GLY A 25 13.25 -3.75 -14.78
N ASP A 26 12.13 -3.09 -15.08
CA ASP A 26 12.00 -1.64 -15.02
C ASP A 26 11.24 -1.19 -13.75
N PRO A 27 11.93 -0.74 -12.68
CA PRO A 27 11.31 -0.38 -11.41
C PRO A 27 10.36 0.83 -11.50
N GLU A 28 10.39 1.60 -12.59
CA GLU A 28 9.50 2.74 -12.81
C GLU A 28 8.10 2.31 -13.29
N ARG A 29 7.92 1.03 -13.70
CA ARG A 29 6.63 0.52 -14.17
C ARG A 29 5.73 0.09 -13.01
N THR A 30 4.89 1.03 -12.57
CA THR A 30 3.59 0.83 -11.88
C THR A 30 3.55 -0.27 -10.81
N THR A 31 4.37 -0.14 -9.77
CA THR A 31 4.09 -0.81 -8.50
C THR A 31 4.26 0.17 -7.35
N MET A 32 3.53 -0.05 -6.25
CA MET A 32 3.73 0.73 -5.04
C MET A 32 5.15 0.56 -4.50
N VAL A 33 5.82 -0.55 -4.82
CA VAL A 33 7.18 -0.89 -4.37
C VAL A 33 8.30 -0.28 -5.21
N GLY A 34 8.02 0.61 -6.17
CA GLY A 34 9.06 1.14 -7.07
C GLY A 34 10.28 1.72 -6.37
N ASN A 35 10.08 2.45 -5.26
CA ASN A 35 11.18 3.00 -4.46
C ASN A 35 11.98 1.90 -3.74
N GLU A 36 11.30 0.87 -3.28
CA GLU A 36 11.95 -0.30 -2.70
C GLU A 36 12.75 -1.07 -3.75
N LEU A 37 12.27 -1.18 -4.99
CA LEU A 37 12.99 -1.90 -6.05
C LEU A 37 14.32 -1.25 -6.42
N VAL A 38 14.49 0.06 -6.18
CA VAL A 38 15.75 0.79 -6.42
C VAL A 38 16.62 0.96 -5.17
N ASP A 39 16.05 0.76 -3.98
CA ASP A 39 16.80 0.71 -2.72
C ASP A 39 17.51 -0.65 -2.64
N ASP A 40 18.81 -0.68 -2.34
CA ASP A 40 19.59 -1.92 -2.22
C ASP A 40 19.88 -2.30 -0.76
N ARG A 41 19.58 -1.41 0.20
CA ARG A 41 19.93 -1.59 1.61
C ARG A 41 19.28 -2.85 2.18
N TRP A 42 18.06 -3.16 1.77
CA TRP A 42 17.32 -4.32 2.26
C TRP A 42 17.88 -5.68 1.82
N ARG A 43 18.95 -5.74 1.00
CA ARG A 43 19.58 -7.00 0.57
C ARG A 43 20.42 -7.67 1.66
N THR A 44 20.84 -6.91 2.67
CA THR A 44 21.63 -7.41 3.80
C THR A 44 20.78 -7.37 5.08
N PRO A 45 21.03 -8.26 6.08
CA PRO A 45 20.29 -8.20 7.34
C PRO A 45 20.37 -6.85 8.04
N GLU A 46 21.55 -6.23 8.06
CA GLU A 46 21.79 -4.93 8.69
C GLU A 46 21.04 -3.82 7.95
N GLY A 47 21.21 -3.73 6.63
CA GLY A 47 20.51 -2.72 5.84
C GLY A 47 18.99 -2.96 5.77
N PHE A 48 18.52 -4.20 5.94
CA PHE A 48 17.10 -4.49 6.10
C PHE A 48 16.54 -3.96 7.42
N ALA A 49 17.31 -4.05 8.51
CA ALA A 49 16.92 -3.45 9.78
C ALA A 49 16.78 -1.93 9.66
N ASP A 50 17.72 -1.27 8.98
CA ASP A 50 17.67 0.17 8.70
C ASP A 50 16.48 0.54 7.81
N TYR A 51 16.23 -0.25 6.77
CA TYR A 51 15.06 -0.09 5.91
C TYR A 51 13.76 -0.21 6.71
N VAL A 52 13.59 -1.26 7.53
CA VAL A 52 12.42 -1.46 8.40
C VAL A 52 12.24 -0.29 9.36
N ALA A 53 13.32 0.21 9.95
CA ALA A 53 13.27 1.39 10.82
C ALA A 53 12.80 2.63 10.04
N SER A 54 13.30 2.84 8.81
CA SER A 54 12.89 3.97 7.96
C SER A 54 11.41 3.93 7.58
N VAL A 55 10.89 2.75 7.21
CA VAL A 55 9.46 2.57 6.87
C VAL A 55 8.57 2.84 8.09
N ARG A 56 9.00 2.43 9.29
CA ARG A 56 8.26 2.76 10.53
C ARG A 56 8.31 4.25 10.85
N ALA A 57 9.43 4.92 10.56
CA ALA A 57 9.61 6.34 10.83
C ALA A 57 8.71 7.23 9.94
N ASP A 58 8.28 6.75 8.76
CA ASP A 58 7.36 7.46 7.86
C ASP A 58 6.04 7.89 8.53
N ALA A 59 5.65 7.23 9.63
CA ALA A 59 4.47 7.60 10.41
C ALA A 59 4.60 8.96 11.13
N VAL A 60 5.83 9.44 11.33
CA VAL A 60 6.12 10.72 12.02
C VAL A 60 6.88 11.67 11.11
N ARG A 61 7.81 11.13 10.32
CA ARG A 61 8.68 11.91 9.43
C ARG A 61 8.87 11.14 8.13
N PRO A 62 8.34 11.63 6.99
CA PRO A 62 8.52 10.98 5.71
C PRO A 62 10.00 10.92 5.33
N ARG A 63 10.46 9.77 4.83
CA ARG A 63 11.83 9.52 4.40
C ARG A 63 12.21 10.18 3.07
N GLN A 64 11.24 10.71 2.32
CA GLN A 64 11.45 11.45 1.09
C GLN A 64 10.77 12.81 1.14
N ALA A 65 11.46 13.84 0.64
CA ALA A 65 10.90 15.18 0.52
C ALA A 65 9.63 15.17 -0.37
N GLY A 66 8.58 15.83 0.10
CA GLY A 66 7.29 15.89 -0.61
C GLY A 66 6.35 14.71 -0.34
N TRP A 67 6.79 13.67 0.37
CA TRP A 67 5.89 12.61 0.84
C TRP A 67 5.04 13.08 2.02
N MET A 68 3.85 12.51 2.14
CA MET A 68 2.99 12.66 3.32
C MET A 68 3.39 11.63 4.38
N THR A 69 3.16 11.94 5.66
CA THR A 69 3.28 10.92 6.70
C THR A 69 2.30 9.77 6.44
N GLN A 70 2.75 8.56 6.69
CA GLN A 70 1.96 7.36 6.44
C GLN A 70 2.35 6.24 7.39
N THR A 71 1.39 5.40 7.73
CA THR A 71 1.66 4.15 8.43
C THR A 71 1.59 3.01 7.45
N THR A 72 2.67 2.26 7.35
CA THR A 72 2.76 1.04 6.56
C THR A 72 2.58 -0.17 7.47
N TRP A 73 1.79 -1.12 7.02
CA TRP A 73 1.74 -2.47 7.60
C TRP A 73 2.07 -3.52 6.55
N TRP A 74 2.64 -4.62 7.02
CA TRP A 74 2.92 -5.80 6.21
C TRP A 74 1.89 -6.89 6.45
N TRP A 75 1.51 -7.55 5.38
CA TRP A 75 0.68 -8.74 5.38
C TRP A 75 1.59 -9.95 5.34
N CYS A 76 1.53 -10.78 6.38
CA CYS A 76 2.46 -11.89 6.57
C CYS A 76 1.74 -13.15 7.04
N ALA A 77 2.28 -14.30 6.65
CA ALA A 77 1.98 -15.60 7.25
C ALA A 77 3.24 -16.09 7.97
N GLY A 78 3.30 -15.91 9.30
CA GLY A 78 4.55 -16.11 10.05
C GLY A 78 5.64 -15.16 9.55
N SER A 79 6.81 -15.69 9.20
CA SER A 79 7.94 -14.96 8.60
C SER A 79 7.83 -14.77 7.07
N THR A 80 6.74 -15.21 6.45
CA THR A 80 6.53 -15.04 5.00
C THR A 80 5.87 -13.70 4.71
N TYR A 81 6.53 -12.85 3.93
CA TYR A 81 5.98 -11.60 3.41
C TYR A 81 5.05 -11.89 2.23
N LEU A 82 3.82 -11.35 2.29
CA LEU A 82 2.78 -11.55 1.27
C LEU A 82 2.35 -10.24 0.58
N GLY A 83 2.73 -9.08 1.13
CA GLY A 83 2.34 -7.78 0.61
C GLY A 83 2.36 -6.72 1.69
N ARG A 84 1.93 -5.51 1.33
CA ARG A 84 1.82 -4.38 2.26
C ARG A 84 0.64 -3.48 1.94
N ILE A 85 0.29 -2.67 2.92
CA ILE A 85 -0.70 -1.61 2.81
C ILE A 85 -0.22 -0.37 3.54
N ASP A 86 -0.36 0.77 2.88
CA ASP A 86 0.00 2.09 3.38
C ASP A 86 -1.29 2.89 3.64
N LEU A 87 -1.36 3.55 4.80
CA LEU A 87 -2.36 4.57 5.10
C LEU A 87 -1.66 5.92 5.26
N ARG A 88 -1.89 6.81 4.30
CA ARG A 88 -1.43 8.20 4.35
C ARG A 88 -2.33 8.99 5.30
N HIS A 89 -1.70 9.75 6.19
CA HIS A 89 -2.38 10.49 7.27
C HIS A 89 -3.11 11.75 6.78
N GLY A 90 -2.80 12.17 5.56
CA GLY A 90 -3.46 13.25 4.84
C GLY A 90 -3.23 13.12 3.34
N LEU A 91 -3.73 14.09 2.57
CA LEU A 91 -3.51 14.16 1.13
C LEU A 91 -2.99 15.53 0.72
N THR A 92 -1.90 15.52 -0.06
CA THR A 92 -1.52 16.66 -0.90
C THR A 92 -2.47 16.76 -2.10
N GLU A 93 -2.41 17.86 -2.86
CA GLU A 93 -3.20 18.01 -4.09
C GLU A 93 -2.88 16.92 -5.13
N ALA A 94 -1.60 16.55 -5.24
CA ALA A 94 -1.17 15.42 -6.06
C ALA A 94 -1.84 14.11 -5.58
N LEU A 95 -1.81 13.82 -4.27
CA LEU A 95 -2.44 12.63 -3.70
C LEU A 95 -3.97 12.63 -3.81
N ARG A 96 -4.58 13.82 -3.80
CA ARG A 96 -6.01 13.99 -4.09
C ARG A 96 -6.34 13.71 -5.54
N THR A 97 -5.38 13.74 -6.47
CA THR A 97 -5.58 13.43 -7.89
C THR A 97 -5.22 11.97 -8.17
N GLU A 98 -4.06 11.52 -7.69
CA GLU A 98 -3.50 10.18 -7.85
C GLU A 98 -2.84 9.68 -6.56
N GLY A 99 -3.17 8.46 -6.14
CA GLY A 99 -2.59 7.78 -4.99
C GLY A 99 -3.57 7.60 -3.84
N GLY A 100 -4.32 8.64 -3.49
CA GLY A 100 -5.31 8.59 -2.41
C GLY A 100 -4.72 8.32 -1.03
N HIS A 101 -5.57 7.96 -0.07
CA HIS A 101 -5.17 7.67 1.31
C HIS A 101 -4.55 6.29 1.44
N ILE A 102 -5.02 5.32 0.65
CA ILE A 102 -4.61 3.93 0.78
C ILE A 102 -3.92 3.46 -0.50
N GLY A 103 -2.70 2.95 -0.34
CA GLY A 103 -2.01 2.18 -1.36
C GLY A 103 -1.75 0.76 -0.86
N TYR A 104 -1.75 -0.23 -1.74
CA TYR A 104 -1.39 -1.61 -1.37
C TYR A 104 -0.71 -2.34 -2.53
N ASP A 105 0.06 -3.37 -2.19
CA ASP A 105 0.58 -4.36 -3.13
C ASP A 105 0.51 -5.77 -2.52
N VAL A 106 0.41 -6.75 -3.39
CA VAL A 106 0.45 -8.17 -3.02
C VAL A 106 1.59 -8.81 -3.80
N ARG A 107 2.45 -9.56 -3.10
CA ARG A 107 3.53 -10.36 -3.68
C ARG A 107 2.98 -11.14 -4.88
N PRO A 108 3.61 -11.10 -6.07
CA PRO A 108 3.05 -11.71 -7.27
C PRO A 108 2.59 -13.15 -7.10
N SER A 109 3.40 -14.02 -6.48
CA SER A 109 3.07 -15.42 -6.19
C SER A 109 1.94 -15.63 -5.16
N ALA A 110 1.56 -14.59 -4.41
CA ALA A 110 0.51 -14.64 -3.39
C ALA A 110 -0.84 -14.06 -3.85
N ARG A 111 -0.96 -13.61 -5.10
CA ARG A 111 -2.19 -12.96 -5.61
C ARG A 111 -3.36 -13.94 -5.78
N CYS A 112 -4.53 -13.38 -6.04
CA CYS A 112 -5.78 -14.11 -6.29
C CYS A 112 -6.31 -14.94 -5.09
N ARG A 113 -5.87 -14.60 -3.87
CA ARG A 113 -6.28 -15.28 -2.62
C ARG A 113 -7.16 -14.43 -1.70
N GLY A 114 -7.54 -13.23 -2.15
CA GLY A 114 -8.32 -12.27 -1.36
C GLY A 114 -7.51 -11.39 -0.41
N ASP A 115 -6.17 -11.52 -0.38
CA ASP A 115 -5.31 -10.78 0.54
C ASP A 115 -5.44 -9.26 0.40
N ALA A 116 -5.53 -8.72 -0.82
CA ALA A 116 -5.74 -7.28 -1.02
C ALA A 116 -7.07 -6.79 -0.44
N THR A 117 -8.16 -7.55 -0.62
CA THR A 117 -9.47 -7.24 -0.03
C THR A 117 -9.38 -7.26 1.49
N ALA A 118 -8.72 -8.26 2.07
CA ALA A 118 -8.54 -8.38 3.52
C ALA A 118 -7.66 -7.26 4.10
N MET A 119 -6.59 -6.86 3.40
CA MET A 119 -5.74 -5.74 3.80
C MET A 119 -6.53 -4.43 3.83
N VAL A 120 -7.27 -4.12 2.75
CA VAL A 120 -8.09 -2.89 2.70
C VAL A 120 -9.10 -2.90 3.85
N ALA A 121 -9.85 -3.99 4.05
CA ALA A 121 -10.78 -4.12 5.17
C ALA A 121 -10.10 -3.86 6.53
N ALA A 122 -8.91 -4.41 6.72
CA ALA A 122 -8.15 -4.29 7.97
C ALA A 122 -7.62 -2.88 8.24
N VAL A 123 -7.37 -2.07 7.20
CA VAL A 123 -6.81 -0.72 7.38
C VAL A 123 -7.89 0.35 7.66
N LEU A 124 -9.15 0.14 7.25
CA LEU A 124 -10.22 1.12 7.43
C LEU A 124 -10.47 1.52 8.90
N PRO A 125 -10.45 0.60 9.90
CA PRO A 125 -10.56 0.98 11.30
C PRO A 125 -9.45 1.90 11.78
N HIS A 126 -8.22 1.75 11.24
CA HIS A 126 -7.11 2.65 11.57
C HIS A 126 -7.33 4.05 11.00
N ALA A 127 -7.82 4.16 9.76
CA ALA A 127 -8.20 5.45 9.18
C ALA A 127 -9.29 6.15 10.02
N ARG A 128 -10.32 5.42 10.44
CA ARG A 128 -11.36 5.96 11.33
C ARG A 128 -10.78 6.44 12.66
N ALA A 129 -9.89 5.67 13.29
CA ALA A 129 -9.25 6.05 14.56
C ALA A 129 -8.39 7.32 14.44
N MET A 130 -7.89 7.63 13.23
CA MET A 130 -7.18 8.87 12.92
C MET A 130 -8.11 10.07 12.66
N GLY A 131 -9.43 9.90 12.75
CA GLY A 131 -10.40 10.95 12.43
C GLY A 131 -10.62 11.14 10.93
N ILE A 132 -10.23 10.17 10.10
CA ILE A 132 -10.51 10.20 8.66
C ILE A 132 -11.94 9.70 8.44
N ASP A 133 -12.76 10.60 7.90
CA ASP A 133 -14.19 10.38 7.70
C ASP A 133 -14.52 9.60 6.43
N ALA A 134 -13.67 9.71 5.41
CA ALA A 134 -13.76 8.98 4.16
C ALA A 134 -12.36 8.83 3.55
N VAL A 135 -12.07 7.66 2.99
CA VAL A 135 -10.78 7.39 2.33
C VAL A 135 -10.95 7.34 0.82
N LEU A 136 -10.08 8.09 0.14
CA LEU A 136 -9.88 8.06 -1.31
C LEU A 136 -8.95 6.91 -1.69
N LEU A 137 -9.34 6.12 -2.67
CA LEU A 137 -8.46 5.17 -3.38
C LEU A 137 -8.51 5.49 -4.87
N THR A 138 -7.37 5.36 -5.54
CA THR A 138 -7.30 5.55 -7.00
C THR A 138 -6.61 4.36 -7.65
N CYS A 139 -7.06 3.94 -8.82
CA CYS A 139 -6.41 2.87 -9.59
C CYS A 139 -6.50 3.15 -11.09
N ASN A 140 -5.65 2.49 -11.89
CA ASN A 140 -5.81 2.52 -13.35
C ASN A 140 -7.20 1.98 -13.74
N ALA A 141 -7.83 2.53 -14.78
CA ALA A 141 -9.15 2.10 -15.25
C ALA A 141 -9.15 0.63 -15.71
N GLY A 142 -8.06 0.20 -16.35
CA GLY A 142 -7.83 -1.20 -16.73
C GLY A 142 -7.46 -2.13 -15.57
N ASN A 143 -7.20 -1.63 -14.36
CA ASN A 143 -6.89 -2.47 -13.19
C ASN A 143 -8.18 -2.97 -12.52
N LEU A 144 -8.84 -3.93 -13.18
CA LEU A 144 -10.10 -4.52 -12.71
C LEU A 144 -9.96 -5.23 -11.35
N ALA A 145 -8.78 -5.75 -11.03
CA ALA A 145 -8.51 -6.38 -9.75
C ALA A 145 -8.64 -5.36 -8.60
N SER A 146 -7.98 -4.20 -8.74
CA SER A 146 -8.08 -3.15 -7.72
C SER A 146 -9.49 -2.55 -7.62
N ARG A 147 -10.20 -2.38 -8.74
CA ARG A 147 -11.61 -1.95 -8.71
C ARG A 147 -12.46 -2.88 -7.84
N ARG A 148 -12.40 -4.19 -8.10
CA ARG A 148 -13.13 -5.21 -7.31
C ARG A 148 -12.75 -5.20 -5.83
N VAL A 149 -11.46 -5.03 -5.51
CA VAL A 149 -10.99 -4.92 -4.11
C VAL A 149 -11.62 -3.71 -3.43
N ILE A 150 -11.64 -2.56 -4.10
CA ILE A 150 -12.16 -1.31 -3.56
C ILE A 150 -13.69 -1.41 -3.38
N GLU A 151 -14.41 -1.85 -4.40
CA GLU A 151 -15.87 -2.02 -4.40
C GLU A 151 -16.32 -3.03 -3.32
N ALA A 152 -15.60 -4.15 -3.17
CA ALA A 152 -15.87 -5.14 -2.12
C ALA A 152 -15.71 -4.60 -0.69
N ASN A 153 -14.97 -3.48 -0.52
CA ASN A 153 -14.79 -2.78 0.75
C ASN A 153 -15.71 -1.56 0.90
N GLY A 154 -16.76 -1.46 0.08
CA GLY A 154 -17.73 -0.35 0.12
C GLY A 154 -17.24 0.91 -0.59
N GLY A 155 -16.28 0.79 -1.50
CA GLY A 155 -15.83 1.91 -2.32
C GLY A 155 -16.83 2.25 -3.40
N GLU A 156 -17.26 3.50 -3.43
CA GLU A 156 -18.15 4.05 -4.45
C GLU A 156 -17.32 4.80 -5.49
N LEU A 157 -17.53 4.49 -6.77
CA LEU A 157 -16.86 5.18 -7.88
C LEU A 157 -17.35 6.64 -7.94
N GLU A 158 -16.44 7.58 -7.72
CA GLU A 158 -16.69 9.02 -7.85
C GLU A 158 -16.62 9.45 -9.32
N ALA A 159 -15.51 9.08 -9.97
CA ALA A 159 -15.19 9.55 -11.31
C ALA A 159 -14.15 8.67 -11.98
N GLU A 160 -14.22 8.63 -13.31
CA GLU A 160 -13.14 8.18 -14.19
C GLU A 160 -12.56 9.41 -14.90
N ARG A 161 -11.25 9.64 -14.76
CA ARG A 161 -10.53 10.78 -15.35
C ARG A 161 -9.35 10.24 -16.16
N GLY A 162 -9.47 10.25 -17.48
CA GLY A 162 -8.51 9.58 -18.36
C GLY A 162 -8.42 8.08 -18.03
N ASN A 163 -7.22 7.57 -17.77
CA ASN A 163 -7.01 6.17 -17.37
C ASN A 163 -7.08 5.96 -15.84
N ARG A 164 -7.70 6.86 -15.06
CA ARG A 164 -7.73 6.77 -13.59
C ARG A 164 -9.15 6.70 -13.06
N CYS A 165 -9.45 5.67 -12.28
CA CYS A 165 -10.67 5.61 -11.48
C CYS A 165 -10.40 6.15 -10.07
N ARG A 166 -11.40 6.82 -9.50
CA ARG A 166 -11.37 7.40 -8.15
C ARG A 166 -12.54 6.88 -7.35
N TYR A 167 -12.26 6.32 -6.18
CA TYR A 167 -13.26 5.74 -5.29
C TYR A 167 -13.20 6.35 -3.91
N TRP A 168 -14.35 6.55 -3.29
CA TRP A 168 -14.46 6.92 -1.88
C TRP A 168 -15.06 5.78 -1.07
N ILE A 169 -14.46 5.47 0.06
CA ILE A 169 -15.07 4.62 1.10
C ILE A 169 -15.43 5.54 2.27
N THR A 170 -16.72 5.65 2.57
CA THR A 170 -17.19 6.43 3.73
C THR A 170 -17.01 5.64 5.01
N LEU A 171 -16.35 6.23 6.01
CA LEU A 171 -16.01 5.59 7.28
C LEU A 171 -16.89 6.04 8.45
N LYS A 172 -17.58 7.17 8.31
CA LYS A 172 -18.58 7.62 9.30
C LYS A 172 -19.67 6.57 9.44
N SER A 173 -20.01 6.25 10.69
CA SER A 173 -21.30 5.65 10.99
C SER A 173 -22.37 6.58 10.41
N ARG A 174 -23.27 6.06 9.55
CA ARG A 174 -24.51 6.79 9.27
C ARG A 174 -25.19 6.96 10.63
N CYS A 175 -25.29 8.19 11.12
CA CYS A 175 -26.24 8.47 12.19
C CYS A 175 -27.61 8.11 11.61
N GLY A 176 -28.18 7.00 12.09
CA GLY A 176 -29.57 6.64 11.87
C GLY A 176 -30.48 7.50 12.73
#